data_AF-A0A124G6D1-F1
#
_entry.id   AF-A0A124G6D1-F1
#
_cell.length_a   1.000
_cell.length_b   1.000
_cell.length_c   1.000
_cell.angle_alpha   90.00
_cell.angle_beta   90.00
_cell.angle_gamma   90.00
#
_symmetry.space_group_name_H-M   'P 1'
#
loop_
_entity.id
_entity.type
_entity.pdbx_description
1 polymer ?
#
loop_
_entity_poly.entity_id
_entity_poly.type
_entity_poly.pdbx_seq_one_letter_code
_entity_poly.pdbx_strand_id
1 'polypeptide(L)'
;AVLLVSGTEKKRFALTHSRVMIHQPLGGVQGQASDIEITAREIAKIKQELYQIISSHSGKPVEEVARDSDRDFWMTAAEAKAYGMVDDVLVRK
;
A
#
# COMPACT_ATOMS: atom_id res chain seq x y z
N ALA A 1 -0.92 1.40 5.38
CA ALA A 1 -0.60 0.07 4.84
C ALA A 1 0.90 -0.18 4.70
N VAL A 2 1.68 0.74 4.11
CA VAL A 2 3.12 0.57 3.87
C VAL A 2 3.90 0.17 5.14
N LEU A 3 3.74 0.91 6.24
CA LEU A 3 4.38 0.56 7.52
C LEU A 3 4.00 -0.82 8.05
N LEU A 4 2.74 -1.22 7.86
CA LEU A 4 2.23 -2.53 8.32
C LEU A 4 2.90 -3.66 7.54
N VAL A 5 2.92 -3.58 6.20
CA VAL A 5 3.45 -4.63 5.34
C VAL A 5 4.98 -4.74 5.43
N SER A 6 5.67 -3.62 5.70
CA SER A 6 7.13 -3.56 5.86
C SER A 6 7.66 -4.09 7.20
N GLY A 7 6.78 -4.56 8.10
CA GLY A 7 7.23 -5.26 9.32
C GLY A 7 8.02 -6.53 8.99
N THR A 8 8.83 -7.00 9.95
CA THR A 8 9.55 -8.27 9.81
C THR A 8 8.58 -9.41 9.47
N GLU A 9 8.92 -10.22 8.47
CA GLU A 9 8.13 -11.39 8.07
C GLU A 9 7.79 -12.27 9.28
N LYS A 10 6.57 -12.82 9.31
CA LYS A 10 6.00 -13.60 10.41
C LYS A 10 5.76 -12.81 11.71
N LYS A 11 5.91 -11.48 11.69
CA LYS A 11 5.67 -10.60 12.84
C LYS A 11 4.67 -9.46 12.56
N ARG A 12 3.96 -9.50 11.43
CA ARG A 12 2.94 -8.52 11.05
C ARG A 12 1.58 -9.06 11.46
N PHE A 13 0.90 -8.38 12.37
CA PHE A 13 -0.35 -8.85 12.95
C PHE A 13 -1.47 -7.83 12.80
N ALA A 14 -2.70 -8.32 12.65
CA ALA A 14 -3.93 -7.53 12.70
C ALA A 14 -4.90 -8.12 13.73
N LEU A 15 -5.84 -7.31 14.23
CA LEU A 15 -6.98 -7.81 15.00
C LEU A 15 -8.11 -8.23 14.06
N THR A 16 -9.02 -9.10 14.52
CA THR A 16 -10.11 -9.67 13.71
C THR A 16 -10.91 -8.65 12.90
N HIS A 17 -11.16 -7.46 13.46
CA HIS A 17 -11.97 -6.42 12.82
C HIS A 17 -11.16 -5.26 12.24
N SER A 18 -9.82 -5.38 12.19
CA SER A 18 -8.97 -4.40 11.52
C SER A 18 -9.31 -4.34 10.02
N ARG A 19 -9.10 -3.16 9.44
CA ARG A 19 -9.17 -2.93 8.00
C ARG A 19 -7.81 -2.46 7.52
N VAL A 20 -7.39 -2.99 6.37
CA VAL A 20 -6.20 -2.51 5.65
C VAL A 20 -6.67 -1.91 4.35
N MET A 21 -6.18 -0.72 4.02
CA MET A 21 -6.48 -0.05 2.76
C MET A 21 -5.17 0.35 2.08
N ILE A 22 -5.09 0.07 0.79
CA ILE A 22 -4.08 0.60 -0.12
C ILE A 22 -4.77 1.47 -1.17
N HIS A 23 -4.10 2.55 -1.56
CA HIS A 23 -4.52 3.45 -2.62
C HIS A 23 -3.30 4.20 -3.17
N GLN A 24 -3.47 4.87 -4.29
CA GLN A 24 -2.44 5.72 -4.88
C GLN A 24 -2.14 6.91 -3.96
N PRO A 25 -0.90 7.45 -3.99
CA PRO A 25 -0.60 8.66 -3.26
C PRO A 25 -1.48 9.81 -3.76
N LEU A 26 -1.95 10.63 -2.83
CA LEU A 26 -2.66 11.87 -3.14
C LEU A 26 -1.64 13.00 -3.33
N GLY A 27 -1.87 13.81 -4.35
CA GLY A 27 -1.05 14.98 -4.63
C GLY A 27 -1.81 16.00 -5.46
N GLY A 28 -1.35 17.25 -5.40
CA GLY A 28 -1.90 18.36 -6.16
C GLY A 28 -0.86 19.44 -6.31
N VAL A 29 -0.91 20.18 -7.42
CA VAL A 29 0.01 21.27 -7.72
C VAL A 29 -0.73 22.35 -8.52
N GLN A 30 -0.39 23.60 -8.26
CA GLN A 30 -0.82 24.77 -9.00
C GLN A 30 0.37 25.72 -9.12
N GLY A 31 0.52 26.42 -10.25
CA GLY A 31 1.63 27.33 -10.46
C GLY A 31 2.05 27.42 -11.92
N GLN A 32 3.32 27.75 -12.14
CA GLN A 32 3.89 27.75 -13.48
C GLN A 32 3.90 26.35 -14.08
N ALA A 33 3.87 26.25 -15.41
CA ALA A 33 3.89 24.96 -16.09
C ALA A 33 5.10 24.09 -15.68
N SER A 34 6.26 24.71 -15.44
CA SER A 34 7.47 24.04 -14.95
C SER A 34 7.28 23.42 -13.56
N ASP A 35 6.64 24.14 -12.64
CA ASP A 35 6.40 23.65 -11.28
C ASP A 35 5.41 22.48 -11.30
N ILE A 36 4.35 22.60 -12.11
CA ILE A 36 3.37 21.54 -12.33
C ILE A 36 4.08 20.27 -12.84
N GLU A 37 4.95 20.39 -13.83
CA GLU A 37 5.70 19.26 -14.38
C GLU A 37 6.62 18.61 -13.36
N ILE A 38 7.39 19.40 -12.60
CA ILE A 38 8.32 18.91 -11.57
C ILE A 38 7.54 18.11 -10.51
N THR A 39 6.45 18.67 -9.98
CA THR A 39 5.66 17.99 -8.94
C THR A 39 4.95 16.75 -9.48
N ALA A 40 4.43 16.79 -10.71
CA ALA A 40 3.82 15.61 -11.32
C ALA A 40 4.82 14.44 -11.47
N ARG A 41 6.06 14.74 -11.87
CA ARG A 41 7.15 13.73 -11.92
C ARG A 41 7.47 13.16 -10.54
N GLU A 42 7.49 14.00 -9.51
CA GLU A 42 7.79 13.54 -8.15
C GLU A 42 6.66 12.66 -7.57
N ILE A 43 5.40 13.02 -7.79
CA ILE A 43 4.25 12.18 -7.42
C ILE A 43 4.35 10.82 -8.13
N ALA A 44 4.74 10.79 -9.40
CA ALA A 44 4.90 9.54 -10.15
C ALA A 44 6.02 8.65 -9.57
N LYS A 45 7.16 9.24 -9.15
CA LYS A 45 8.24 8.50 -8.48
C LYS A 45 7.78 7.92 -7.15
N ILE A 46 7.14 8.73 -6.30
CA ILE A 46 6.60 8.28 -5.02
C ILE A 46 5.62 7.13 -5.23
N LYS A 47 4.72 7.24 -6.22
CA LYS A 47 3.78 6.18 -6.57
C LYS A 47 4.50 4.86 -6.87
N GLN A 48 5.53 4.89 -7.73
CA GLN A 48 6.32 3.70 -8.07
C GLN A 48 7.06 3.13 -6.84
N GLU A 49 7.67 3.97 -6.03
CA GLU A 49 8.39 3.55 -4.82
C GLU A 49 7.46 2.85 -3.83
N LEU A 50 6.30 3.43 -3.53
CA LEU A 50 5.32 2.83 -2.63
C LEU A 50 4.80 1.48 -3.15
N TYR A 51 4.58 1.36 -4.46
CA TYR A 51 4.15 0.10 -5.07
C TYR A 51 5.24 -0.96 -5.00
N GLN A 52 6.50 -0.59 -5.23
CA GLN A 52 7.62 -1.51 -5.09
C GLN A 52 7.79 -1.98 -3.64
N ILE A 53 7.62 -1.10 -2.65
CA ILE A 53 7.68 -1.48 -1.22
C ILE A 53 6.58 -2.51 -0.91
N ILE A 54 5.33 -2.23 -1.29
CA ILE A 54 4.22 -3.15 -1.04
C ILE A 54 4.45 -4.48 -1.75
N SER A 55 4.87 -4.46 -3.02
CA SER A 55 5.18 -5.65 -3.81
C SER A 55 6.24 -6.52 -3.13
N SER A 56 7.38 -5.93 -2.78
CA SER A 56 8.51 -6.62 -2.15
C SER A 56 8.13 -7.31 -0.83
N HIS A 57 7.25 -6.71 -0.03
CA HIS A 57 6.89 -7.26 1.28
C HIS A 57 5.60 -8.11 1.29
N SER A 58 4.69 -7.91 0.34
CA SER A 58 3.47 -8.72 0.22
C SER A 58 3.65 -9.98 -0.62
N GLY A 59 4.69 -10.02 -1.48
CA GLY A 59 4.90 -11.09 -2.45
C GLY A 59 4.01 -10.97 -3.69
N LYS A 60 3.21 -9.90 -3.81
CA LYS A 60 2.40 -9.62 -5.01
C LYS A 60 3.24 -8.98 -6.11
N PRO A 61 3.00 -9.30 -7.39
CA PRO A 61 3.59 -8.57 -8.51
C PRO A 61 3.26 -7.08 -8.44
N VAL A 62 4.20 -6.22 -8.87
CA VAL A 62 4.00 -4.77 -8.80
C VAL A 62 2.81 -4.30 -9.65
N GLU A 63 2.49 -5.02 -10.73
CA GLU A 63 1.35 -4.76 -11.60
C GLU A 63 0.02 -5.01 -10.89
N GLU A 64 -0.04 -6.04 -10.03
CA GLU A 64 -1.21 -6.33 -9.20
C GLU A 64 -1.39 -5.26 -8.12
N VAL A 65 -0.30 -4.89 -7.44
CA VAL A 65 -0.30 -3.80 -6.45
C VAL A 65 -0.74 -2.48 -7.09
N ALA A 66 -0.28 -2.18 -8.30
CA ALA A 66 -0.62 -0.94 -9.01
C ALA A 66 -2.10 -0.90 -9.40
N ARG A 67 -2.65 -2.01 -9.91
CA ARG A 67 -4.07 -2.13 -10.25
C ARG A 67 -4.94 -1.96 -9.01
N ASP A 68 -4.60 -2.67 -7.94
CA ASP A 68 -5.41 -2.69 -6.72
C ASP A 68 -5.30 -1.34 -5.98
N SER A 69 -4.17 -0.65 -6.08
CA SER A 69 -3.99 0.68 -5.49
C SER A 69 -4.52 1.83 -6.36
N ASP A 70 -5.11 1.61 -7.53
CA ASP A 70 -5.59 2.73 -8.37
C ASP A 70 -6.75 3.50 -7.70
N ARG A 71 -7.54 2.80 -6.87
CA ARG A 71 -8.58 3.38 -6.01
C ARG A 71 -8.43 2.83 -4.61
N ASP A 72 -9.31 3.27 -3.72
CA ASP A 72 -9.37 2.72 -2.37
C ASP A 72 -9.70 1.22 -2.42
N PHE A 73 -8.71 0.39 -2.12
CA PHE A 73 -8.86 -1.05 -2.03
C PHE A 73 -8.83 -1.49 -0.58
N TRP A 74 -10.02 -1.79 -0.07
CA TRP A 74 -10.26 -2.16 1.31
C TRP A 74 -10.20 -3.68 1.50
N MET A 75 -9.51 -4.10 2.55
CA MET A 75 -9.38 -5.50 2.97
C MET A 75 -9.84 -5.64 4.42
N THR A 76 -10.61 -6.68 4.71
CA THR A 76 -10.72 -7.30 6.03
C THR A 76 -9.34 -7.79 6.51
N ALA A 77 -9.20 -8.10 7.80
CA ALA A 77 -7.98 -8.71 8.32
C ALA A 77 -7.65 -10.06 7.62
N ALA A 78 -8.67 -10.85 7.27
CA ALA A 78 -8.49 -12.12 6.56
C ALA A 78 -8.02 -11.92 5.11
N GLU A 79 -8.62 -10.98 4.38
CA GLU A 79 -8.18 -10.60 3.03
C GLU A 79 -6.77 -10.00 3.05
N ALA A 80 -6.46 -9.17 4.05
CA ALA A 80 -5.13 -8.60 4.24
C ALA A 80 -4.07 -9.69 4.47
N LYS A 81 -4.40 -10.75 5.22
CA LYS A 81 -3.54 -11.92 5.38
C LYS A 81 -3.34 -12.66 4.06
N ALA A 82 -4.43 -12.92 3.33
CA ALA A 82 -4.39 -13.60 2.03
C ALA A 82 -3.62 -12.79 0.96
N TYR A 83 -3.68 -11.46 1.04
CA TYR A 83 -2.95 -10.56 0.16
C TYR A 83 -1.45 -10.51 0.49
N GLY A 84 -1.05 -10.86 1.72
CA GLY A 84 0.33 -10.77 2.21
C GLY A 84 0.66 -9.47 2.97
N MET A 85 -0.37 -8.68 3.33
CA MET A 85 -0.19 -7.44 4.10
C MET A 85 0.13 -7.71 5.58
N VAL A 86 -0.35 -8.83 6.13
CA VAL A 86 -0.08 -9.30 7.48
C VAL A 86 0.15 -10.80 7.48
N ASP A 87 0.86 -11.30 8.49
CA ASP A 87 1.16 -12.73 8.64
C ASP A 87 0.08 -13.46 9.41
N ASP A 88 -0.55 -12.82 10.40
CA ASP A 88 -1.64 -13.45 11.16
C ASP A 88 -2.70 -12.48 11.71
N VAL A 89 -3.87 -13.04 12.00
CA VAL A 89 -5.00 -12.35 12.61
C VAL A 89 -5.16 -12.85 14.04
N LEU A 90 -4.95 -11.97 15.00
CA LEU A 90 -4.98 -12.31 16.42
C LEU A 90 -6.42 -12.52 16.90
N VAL A 91 -6.66 -13.67 17.51
CA VAL A 91 -7.89 -13.99 18.24
C VAL A 91 -7.58 -14.17 19.72
N ARG A 92 -8.45 -13.68 20.58
CA ARG A 92 -8.37 -13.96 22.02
C ARG A 92 -8.74 -15.43 22.24
N LYS A 93 -7.87 -16.16 22.93
CA LYS A 93 -8.14 -17.52 23.40
C LYS A 93 -8.96 -17.49 24.68
#